data_AF-A0A9W9EWD1-F1
#
_entry.id   AF-A0A9W9EWD1-F1
#
_cell.length_a   1.000
_cell.length_b   1.000
_cell.length_c   1.000
_cell.angle_alpha   90.00
_cell.angle_beta   90.00
_cell.angle_gamma   90.00
#
_symmetry.space_group_name_H-M   'P 1'
#
loop_
_entity.id
_entity.type
_entity.pdbx_description
1 polymer ?
#
loop_
_entity_poly.entity_id
_entity_poly.type
_entity_poly.pdbx_seq_one_letter_code
_entity_poly.pdbx_strand_id
1 'polypeptide(L)'
;MTVTYRHGLSILELIIYLPSFFVTCFLTYRHGLRRNSGFFFLATFTLSRIVGACCDLVAIDHYTLGLYIAAAVCMAIGLSPLMLALSGLLSRANLSIQRKTGQAPLNQLIFIFFRLLTLVAMVLSIVGITANMSAEGLAHPDIKVKVGMTLYLVAAGVLCLLLAFLGMHQVSMQRGEKRTILAVAISTPFLLVRLIYATLIWFLHDSSFSMIGGNVTIQLVMSVLEEFAIVITCIGVGITLRVVSKESRATQETHLDVYSPQHKS
;
A
#
# COMPACT_ATOMS: atom_id res chain seq x y z
N MET A 1 -4.28 23.50 -27.34
CA MET A 1 -4.62 22.25 -26.65
C MET A 1 -5.03 22.58 -25.23
N THR A 2 -6.29 22.36 -24.85
CA THR A 2 -6.81 22.68 -23.52
C THR A 2 -6.55 21.52 -22.57
N VAL A 3 -5.85 21.78 -21.47
CA VAL A 3 -5.69 20.82 -20.36
C VAL A 3 -7.07 20.40 -19.89
N THR A 4 -7.46 19.16 -20.16
CA THR A 4 -8.73 18.60 -19.66
C THR A 4 -8.61 18.32 -18.16
N TYR A 5 -9.74 18.25 -17.48
CA TYR A 5 -9.80 17.99 -16.04
C TYR A 5 -9.04 16.70 -15.62
N ARG A 6 -9.00 15.69 -16.50
CA ARG A 6 -8.23 14.45 -16.29
C ARG A 6 -6.72 14.67 -16.33
N HIS A 7 -6.21 15.53 -17.22
CA HIS A 7 -4.79 15.86 -17.25
C HIS A 7 -4.38 16.70 -16.05
N GLY A 8 -5.28 17.55 -15.54
CA GLY A 8 -5.10 18.24 -14.27
C GLY A 8 -4.89 17.28 -13.09
N LEU A 9 -5.57 16.14 -13.08
CA LEU A 9 -5.40 15.09 -12.08
C LEU A 9 -3.99 14.48 -12.12
N SER A 10 -3.48 14.13 -13.30
CA SER A 10 -2.12 13.60 -13.47
C SER A 10 -1.05 14.61 -13.02
N ILE A 11 -1.24 15.90 -13.30
CA ILE A 11 -0.34 16.97 -12.81
C ILE A 11 -0.39 17.06 -11.28
N LEU A 12 -1.58 16.99 -10.67
CA LEU A 12 -1.75 17.01 -9.23
C LEU A 12 -1.07 15.80 -8.56
N GLU A 13 -1.21 14.61 -9.14
CA GLU A 13 -0.52 13.40 -8.70
C GLU A 13 1.00 13.60 -8.69
N LEU A 14 1.59 14.17 -9.75
CA LEU A 14 3.03 14.45 -9.78
C LEU A 14 3.47 15.44 -8.70
N ILE A 15 2.74 16.54 -8.51
CA ILE A 15 3.06 17.56 -7.50
C ILE A 15 3.13 16.95 -6.10
N ILE A 16 2.23 16.02 -5.78
CA ILE A 16 2.15 15.41 -4.43
C ILE A 16 3.08 14.19 -4.30
N TYR A 17 3.14 13.32 -5.31
CA TYR A 17 3.89 12.07 -5.20
C TYR A 17 5.39 12.24 -5.43
N LEU A 18 5.86 13.22 -6.20
CA LEU A 18 7.30 13.49 -6.35
C LEU A 18 7.99 13.80 -5.01
N PRO A 19 7.56 14.80 -4.21
CA PRO A 19 8.18 15.03 -2.91
C PRO A 19 7.97 13.85 -1.96
N SER A 20 6.79 13.22 -2.01
CA SER A 20 6.50 12.03 -1.18
C SER A 20 7.42 10.85 -1.50
N PHE A 21 7.83 10.67 -2.75
CA PHE A 21 8.78 9.63 -3.15
C PHE A 21 10.15 9.84 -2.50
N PHE A 22 10.70 11.05 -2.55
CA PHE A 22 11.98 11.34 -1.88
C PHE A 22 11.91 11.12 -0.37
N VAL A 23 10.80 11.54 0.27
CA VAL A 23 10.62 11.34 1.71
C VAL A 23 10.48 9.85 2.05
N THR A 24 9.70 9.07 1.29
CA THR A 24 9.54 7.63 1.52
C THR A 24 10.83 6.85 1.26
N CYS A 25 11.63 7.23 0.26
CA CYS A 25 12.98 6.71 0.05
C CYS A 25 13.91 7.02 1.24
N PHE A 26 13.92 8.27 1.71
CA PHE A 26 14.68 8.66 2.89
C PHE A 26 14.27 7.87 4.14
N LEU A 27 12.96 7.71 4.38
CA LEU A 27 12.43 6.91 5.49
C LEU A 27 12.82 5.43 5.38
N THR A 28 12.79 4.88 4.16
CA THR A 28 13.20 3.50 3.89
C THR A 28 14.68 3.28 4.19
N TYR A 29 15.54 4.22 3.77
CA TYR A 29 16.97 4.19 4.08
C TYR A 29 17.22 4.35 5.59
N ARG A 30 16.60 5.36 6.22
CA ARG A 30 16.78 5.70 7.64
C ARG A 30 16.38 4.58 8.59
N HIS A 31 15.30 3.87 8.30
CA HIS A 31 14.78 2.79 9.17
C HIS A 31 15.25 1.39 8.76
N GLY A 32 15.91 1.25 7.61
CA GLY A 32 16.48 0.01 7.07
C GLY A 32 15.47 -0.89 6.33
N LEU A 33 15.89 -1.41 5.16
CA LEU A 33 15.05 -2.22 4.27
C LEU A 33 14.53 -3.54 4.88
N ARG A 34 15.31 -4.21 5.73
CA ARG A 34 15.01 -5.57 6.19
C ARG A 34 13.96 -5.64 7.32
N ARG A 35 13.75 -4.56 8.08
CA ARG A 35 12.83 -4.55 9.23
C ARG A 35 11.63 -3.61 9.05
N ASN A 36 11.60 -2.81 7.98
CA ASN A 36 10.62 -1.74 7.80
C ASN A 36 9.97 -1.78 6.39
N SER A 37 9.48 -2.96 6.00
CA SER A 37 8.90 -3.21 4.67
C SER A 37 7.76 -2.24 4.30
N GLY A 38 7.05 -1.68 5.29
CA GLY A 38 5.95 -0.76 5.06
C GLY A 38 6.34 0.48 4.25
N PHE A 39 7.48 1.11 4.56
CA PHE A 39 7.92 2.32 3.85
C PHE A 39 8.52 2.02 2.49
N PHE A 40 9.15 0.85 2.35
CA PHE A 40 9.57 0.36 1.03
C PHE A 40 8.36 0.22 0.10
N PHE A 41 7.25 -0.35 0.59
CA PHE A 41 6.03 -0.45 -0.21
C PHE A 41 5.40 0.92 -0.50
N LEU A 42 5.47 1.90 0.41
CA LEU A 42 5.08 3.28 0.11
C LEU A 42 5.94 3.94 -0.97
N ALA A 43 7.25 3.68 -0.97
CA ALA A 43 8.14 4.17 -2.02
C ALA A 43 7.77 3.55 -3.38
N THR A 44 7.49 2.23 -3.43
CA THR A 44 7.02 1.58 -4.66
C THR A 44 5.65 2.10 -5.10
N PHE A 45 4.75 2.41 -4.16
CA PHE A 45 3.45 3.00 -4.44
C PHE A 45 3.60 4.38 -5.10
N THR A 46 4.31 5.30 -4.44
CA THR A 46 4.53 6.65 -4.97
C THR A 46 5.26 6.64 -6.32
N LEU A 47 6.23 5.74 -6.51
CA LEU A 47 6.87 5.54 -7.81
C LEU A 47 5.90 5.08 -8.89
N SER A 48 5.04 4.10 -8.60
CA SER A 48 4.03 3.63 -9.56
C SER A 48 3.05 4.74 -9.98
N ARG A 49 2.71 5.64 -9.05
CA ARG A 49 1.85 6.80 -9.34
C ARG A 49 2.55 7.83 -10.22
N ILE A 50 3.83 8.12 -9.96
CA ILE A 50 4.63 9.01 -10.81
C ILE A 50 4.72 8.45 -12.23
N VAL A 51 5.03 7.16 -12.38
CA VAL A 51 5.12 6.50 -13.69
C VAL A 51 3.77 6.54 -14.42
N GLY A 52 2.68 6.20 -13.74
CA GLY A 52 1.33 6.25 -14.31
C GLY A 52 0.94 7.66 -14.79
N ALA A 53 1.19 8.69 -13.97
CA ALA A 53 0.91 10.08 -14.34
C ALA A 53 1.77 10.55 -15.52
N CYS A 54 3.05 10.17 -15.58
CA CYS A 54 3.91 10.45 -16.73
C CYS A 54 3.41 9.77 -18.01
N CYS A 55 2.99 8.51 -17.94
CA CYS A 55 2.41 7.80 -19.08
C CYS A 55 1.13 8.50 -19.58
N ASP A 56 0.22 8.86 -18.68
CA ASP A 56 -1.02 9.57 -19.04
C ASP A 56 -0.75 10.94 -19.69
N LEU A 57 0.26 11.69 -19.20
CA LEU A 57 0.60 13.00 -19.76
C LEU A 57 1.29 12.90 -21.13
N VAL A 58 2.20 11.94 -21.32
CA VAL A 58 2.85 11.73 -22.62
C VAL A 58 1.85 11.25 -23.67
N ALA A 59 0.81 10.50 -23.27
CA ALA A 59 -0.24 10.02 -24.16
C ALA A 59 -1.09 11.14 -24.77
N ILE A 60 -1.02 12.37 -24.24
CA ILE A 60 -1.70 13.55 -24.80
C ILE A 60 -1.12 13.91 -26.16
N ASP A 61 0.19 13.88 -26.27
CA ASP A 61 0.93 14.32 -27.46
C ASP A 61 1.29 13.12 -28.36
N HIS A 62 1.64 11.98 -27.75
CA HIS A 62 2.06 10.75 -28.44
C HIS A 62 1.24 9.56 -27.96
N TYR A 63 0.08 9.33 -28.59
CA TYR A 63 -0.75 8.18 -28.28
C TYR A 63 -0.09 6.87 -28.77
N THR A 64 0.18 5.96 -27.84
CA THR A 64 0.56 4.58 -28.14
C THR A 64 -0.19 3.62 -27.22
N LEU A 65 -0.57 2.44 -27.73
CA LEU A 65 -1.27 1.42 -26.94
C LEU A 65 -0.47 1.02 -25.69
N GLY A 66 0.86 0.93 -25.80
CA GLY A 66 1.72 0.57 -24.67
C GLY A 66 1.68 1.58 -23.53
N LEU A 67 1.60 2.88 -23.83
CA LEU A 67 1.57 3.94 -22.84
C LEU A 67 0.24 3.94 -22.07
N TYR A 68 -0.86 3.70 -22.80
CA TYR A 68 -2.19 3.50 -22.22
C TYR A 68 -2.26 2.26 -21.32
N ILE A 69 -1.70 1.12 -21.78
CA ILE A 69 -1.61 -0.10 -20.97
C ILE A 69 -0.78 0.14 -19.71
N ALA A 70 0.36 0.83 -19.84
CA ALA A 70 1.23 1.14 -18.71
C ALA A 70 0.50 1.99 -17.65
N ALA A 71 -0.26 3.01 -18.07
CA ALA A 71 -1.06 3.83 -17.16
C ALA A 71 -2.16 3.01 -16.46
N ALA A 72 -2.90 2.18 -17.21
CA ALA A 72 -3.94 1.30 -16.66
C ALA A 72 -3.36 0.29 -15.63
N VAL A 73 -2.20 -0.29 -15.95
CA VAL A 73 -1.49 -1.21 -15.04
C VAL A 73 -1.02 -0.47 -13.79
N CYS A 74 -0.41 0.72 -13.91
CA CYS A 74 0.02 1.52 -12.75
C CYS A 74 -1.16 1.86 -11.83
N MET A 75 -2.32 2.20 -12.41
CA MET A 75 -3.54 2.48 -11.65
C MET A 75 -4.08 1.23 -10.91
N ALA A 76 -3.99 0.06 -11.53
CA ALA A 76 -4.43 -1.21 -10.95
C ALA A 76 -3.49 -1.74 -9.86
N ILE A 77 -2.19 -1.54 -10.01
CA ILE A 77 -1.17 -1.95 -9.04
C ILE A 77 -1.35 -1.21 -7.71
N GLY A 78 -1.80 0.05 -7.73
CA GLY A 78 -1.80 0.94 -6.56
C GLY A 78 -2.39 0.38 -5.27
N LEU A 79 -3.40 -0.50 -5.32
CA LEU A 79 -3.99 -1.12 -4.12
C LEU A 79 -2.98 -1.99 -3.35
N SER A 80 -2.18 -2.78 -4.05
CA SER A 80 -1.30 -3.77 -3.42
C SER A 80 -0.18 -3.16 -2.58
N PRO A 81 0.68 -2.27 -3.13
CA PRO A 81 1.70 -1.58 -2.35
C PRO A 81 1.11 -0.82 -1.16
N LEU A 82 -0.09 -0.25 -1.29
CA LEU A 82 -0.74 0.49 -0.21
C LEU A 82 -1.19 -0.43 0.94
N MET A 83 -1.84 -1.55 0.63
CA MET A 83 -2.21 -2.57 1.63
C MET A 83 -0.98 -3.19 2.29
N LEU A 84 0.06 -3.46 1.50
CA LEU A 84 1.34 -3.98 1.99
C LEU A 84 2.08 -2.96 2.87
N ALA A 85 1.97 -1.67 2.56
CA ALA A 85 2.51 -0.60 3.39
C ALA A 85 1.86 -0.60 4.78
N LEU A 86 0.53 -0.60 4.84
CA LEU A 86 -0.23 -0.63 6.09
C LEU A 86 0.02 -1.91 6.89
N SER A 87 0.04 -3.06 6.21
CA SER A 87 0.40 -4.35 6.82
C SER A 87 1.84 -4.36 7.36
N GLY A 88 2.78 -3.74 6.64
CA GLY A 88 4.16 -3.54 7.11
C GLY A 88 4.26 -2.68 8.37
N LEU A 89 3.45 -1.62 8.47
CA LEU A 89 3.33 -0.81 9.68
C LEU A 89 2.72 -1.60 10.85
N LEU A 90 1.70 -2.42 10.62
CA LEU A 90 1.14 -3.32 11.64
C LEU A 90 2.16 -4.39 12.07
N SER A 91 2.93 -4.97 11.15
CA SER A 91 3.99 -5.93 11.48
C SER A 91 5.06 -5.27 12.36
N ARG A 92 5.42 -4.01 12.09
CA ARG A 92 6.33 -3.22 12.93
C ARG A 92 5.77 -3.04 14.35
N ALA A 93 4.48 -2.71 14.46
CA ALA A 93 3.77 -2.60 15.72
C ALA A 93 3.77 -3.94 16.50
N ASN A 94 3.45 -5.05 15.83
CA ASN A 94 3.47 -6.40 16.40
C ASN A 94 4.85 -6.77 16.97
N LEU A 95 5.91 -6.55 16.17
CA LEU A 95 7.30 -6.83 16.57
C LEU A 95 7.79 -6.00 17.75
N SER A 96 7.14 -4.89 18.05
CA SER A 96 7.52 -4.11 19.22
C SER A 96 6.76 -4.48 20.48
N ILE A 97 5.48 -4.87 20.34
CA ILE A 97 4.79 -5.54 21.45
C ILE A 97 5.64 -6.75 21.87
N GLN A 98 6.04 -7.61 20.93
CA GLN A 98 6.92 -8.75 21.19
C GLN A 98 8.19 -8.38 21.95
N ARG A 99 8.85 -7.27 21.58
CA ARG A 99 10.08 -6.83 22.26
C ARG A 99 9.86 -6.41 23.71
N LYS A 100 8.66 -5.94 24.07
CA LYS A 100 8.35 -5.49 25.43
C LYS A 100 7.73 -6.59 26.29
N THR A 101 6.87 -7.44 25.72
CA THR A 101 6.17 -8.51 26.45
C THR A 101 6.87 -9.86 26.37
N GLY A 102 7.89 -10.02 25.52
CA GLY A 102 8.56 -11.30 25.26
C GLY A 102 7.77 -12.24 24.34
N GLN A 103 6.47 -11.97 24.11
CA GLN A 103 5.60 -12.78 23.26
C GLN A 103 4.91 -11.92 22.20
N ALA A 104 4.96 -12.36 20.94
CA ALA A 104 4.28 -11.67 19.85
C ALA A 104 2.77 -11.96 19.93
N PRO A 105 1.91 -10.93 19.90
CA PRO A 105 0.47 -11.16 19.92
C PRO A 105 -0.01 -11.83 18.64
N LEU A 106 0.65 -11.57 17.50
CA LEU A 106 0.40 -12.26 16.23
C LEU A 106 1.65 -12.97 15.70
N ASN A 107 1.42 -14.14 15.09
CA ASN A 107 2.47 -14.87 14.40
C ASN A 107 2.89 -14.14 13.11
N GLN A 108 4.20 -14.03 12.88
CA GLN A 108 4.78 -13.41 11.68
C GLN A 108 4.31 -14.08 10.38
N LEU A 109 3.94 -15.36 10.43
CA LEU A 109 3.37 -16.09 9.29
C LEU A 109 2.13 -15.40 8.72
N ILE A 110 1.29 -14.79 9.55
CA ILE A 110 0.05 -14.13 9.10
C ILE A 110 0.38 -12.96 8.16
N PHE A 111 1.43 -12.18 8.45
CA PHE A 111 1.88 -11.10 7.58
C PHE A 111 2.49 -11.61 6.26
N ILE A 112 3.09 -12.81 6.28
CA ILE A 112 3.59 -13.47 5.07
C ILE A 112 2.43 -13.94 4.19
N PHE A 113 1.41 -14.57 4.79
CA PHE A 113 0.19 -14.96 4.09
C PHE A 113 -0.53 -13.75 3.49
N PHE A 114 -0.66 -12.66 4.26
CA PHE A 114 -1.22 -11.40 3.76
C PHE A 114 -0.47 -10.87 2.54
N ARG A 115 0.87 -10.94 2.58
CA ARG A 115 1.71 -10.51 1.45
C ARG A 115 1.51 -11.38 0.21
N LEU A 116 1.40 -12.69 0.39
CA LEU A 116 1.11 -13.60 -0.72
C LEU A 116 -0.30 -13.37 -1.29
N LEU A 117 -1.30 -13.19 -0.42
CA LEU A 117 -2.69 -12.92 -0.81
C LEU A 117 -2.80 -11.66 -1.67
N THR A 118 -2.21 -10.55 -1.22
CA THR A 118 -2.20 -9.28 -1.97
C THR A 118 -1.42 -9.38 -3.28
N LEU A 119 -0.29 -10.09 -3.29
CA LEU A 119 0.47 -10.33 -4.52
C LEU A 119 -0.32 -11.14 -5.55
N VAL A 120 -1.02 -12.21 -5.12
CA VAL A 120 -1.87 -13.00 -6.02
C VAL A 120 -3.03 -12.15 -6.56
N ALA A 121 -3.66 -11.33 -5.70
CA ALA A 121 -4.71 -10.39 -6.11
C ALA A 121 -4.22 -9.40 -7.18
N MET A 122 -3.02 -8.84 -7.00
CA MET A 122 -2.36 -7.96 -7.96
C MET A 122 -2.12 -8.65 -9.30
N VAL A 123 -1.49 -9.83 -9.30
CA VAL A 123 -1.16 -10.57 -10.52
C VAL A 123 -2.43 -10.92 -11.30
N LEU A 124 -3.46 -11.43 -10.62
CA LEU A 124 -4.74 -11.74 -11.27
C LEU A 124 -5.41 -10.50 -11.87
N SER A 125 -5.35 -9.36 -11.16
CA SER A 125 -5.91 -8.10 -11.65
C SER A 125 -5.17 -7.61 -12.89
N ILE A 126 -3.83 -7.62 -12.88
CA ILE A 126 -3.02 -7.21 -14.04
C ILE A 126 -3.28 -8.14 -15.22
N VAL A 127 -3.18 -9.46 -15.01
CA VAL A 127 -3.39 -10.46 -16.07
C VAL A 127 -4.78 -10.31 -16.67
N GLY A 128 -5.80 -10.13 -15.85
CA GLY A 128 -7.17 -9.94 -16.31
C GLY A 128 -7.37 -8.63 -17.10
N ILE A 129 -6.73 -7.53 -16.68
CA ILE A 129 -6.74 -6.27 -17.43
C ILE A 129 -6.04 -6.45 -18.78
N THR A 130 -4.90 -7.15 -18.81
CA THR A 130 -4.09 -7.37 -20.02
C THR A 130 -4.60 -8.45 -20.96
N ALA A 131 -5.55 -9.28 -20.53
CA ALA A 131 -6.04 -10.40 -21.32
C ALA A 131 -6.84 -9.94 -22.55
N ASN A 132 -7.70 -8.91 -22.41
CA ASN A 132 -8.55 -8.41 -23.48
C ASN A 132 -8.49 -6.88 -23.56
N MET A 133 -7.47 -6.37 -24.26
CA MET A 133 -7.18 -4.94 -24.43
C MET A 133 -7.99 -4.29 -25.57
N SER A 134 -9.22 -4.73 -25.80
CA SER A 134 -10.17 -4.10 -26.74
C SER A 134 -11.23 -3.31 -25.97
N ALA A 135 -11.89 -2.34 -26.63
CA ALA A 135 -12.99 -1.60 -26.01
C ALA A 135 -14.12 -2.53 -25.51
N GLU A 136 -14.35 -3.64 -26.21
CA GLU A 136 -15.29 -4.71 -25.81
C GLU A 136 -14.77 -5.52 -24.61
N GLY A 137 -13.46 -5.79 -24.55
CA GLY A 137 -12.81 -6.47 -23.42
C GLY A 137 -12.85 -5.68 -22.13
N LEU A 138 -12.85 -4.34 -22.21
CA LEU A 138 -13.08 -3.47 -21.05
C LEU A 138 -14.55 -3.40 -20.64
N ALA A 139 -15.48 -3.51 -21.59
CA ALA A 139 -16.91 -3.55 -21.31
C ALA A 139 -17.35 -4.89 -20.67
N HIS A 140 -16.60 -5.97 -20.93
CA HIS A 140 -16.82 -7.29 -20.34
C HIS A 140 -15.57 -7.77 -19.60
N PRO A 141 -15.38 -7.36 -18.34
CA PRO A 141 -14.20 -7.69 -17.56
C PRO A 141 -13.98 -9.19 -17.45
N ASP A 142 -12.75 -9.64 -17.73
CA ASP A 142 -12.33 -11.03 -17.54
C ASP A 142 -12.59 -11.46 -16.08
N ILE A 143 -13.04 -12.70 -15.91
CA ILE A 143 -13.30 -13.29 -14.60
C ILE A 143 -12.08 -13.17 -13.66
N LYS A 144 -10.85 -13.17 -14.21
CA LYS A 144 -9.61 -13.00 -13.45
C LYS A 144 -9.56 -11.67 -12.70
N VAL A 145 -10.05 -10.58 -13.28
CA VAL A 145 -10.08 -9.26 -12.60
C VAL A 145 -11.07 -9.29 -11.44
N LYS A 146 -12.23 -9.92 -11.65
CA LYS A 146 -13.24 -10.07 -10.60
C LYS A 146 -12.72 -10.91 -9.43
N VAL A 147 -12.03 -12.02 -9.72
CA VAL A 147 -11.38 -12.84 -8.69
C VAL A 147 -10.30 -12.05 -7.95
N GLY A 148 -9.43 -11.33 -8.68
CA GLY A 148 -8.40 -10.48 -8.09
C GLY A 148 -8.99 -9.41 -7.16
N MET A 149 -10.08 -8.77 -7.56
CA MET A 149 -10.77 -7.76 -6.75
C MET A 149 -11.43 -8.37 -5.50
N THR A 150 -12.04 -9.55 -5.61
CA THR A 150 -12.55 -10.28 -4.44
C THR A 150 -11.43 -10.63 -3.45
N LEU A 151 -10.25 -11.01 -3.92
CA LEU A 151 -9.10 -11.25 -3.03
C LEU A 151 -8.63 -9.96 -2.35
N TYR A 152 -8.71 -8.80 -2.99
CA TYR A 152 -8.45 -7.51 -2.33
C TYR A 152 -9.48 -7.20 -1.23
N LEU A 153 -10.76 -7.51 -1.44
CA LEU A 153 -11.80 -7.40 -0.39
C LEU A 153 -11.49 -8.30 0.81
N VAL A 154 -11.11 -9.55 0.55
CA VAL A 154 -10.68 -10.48 1.62
C VAL A 154 -9.46 -9.93 2.34
N ALA A 155 -8.45 -9.46 1.61
CA ALA A 155 -7.26 -8.86 2.20
C ALA A 155 -7.61 -7.62 3.05
N ALA A 156 -8.55 -6.78 2.63
CA ALA A 156 -8.96 -5.62 3.42
C ALA A 156 -9.66 -6.04 4.72
N GLY A 157 -10.50 -7.08 4.68
CA GLY A 157 -11.09 -7.69 5.86
C GLY A 157 -10.02 -8.20 6.84
N VAL A 158 -9.03 -8.95 6.34
CA VAL A 158 -7.90 -9.42 7.15
C VAL A 158 -7.13 -8.23 7.74
N LEU A 159 -6.86 -7.17 6.97
CA LEU A 159 -6.17 -5.98 7.46
C LEU A 159 -6.94 -5.32 8.62
N CYS A 160 -8.26 -5.22 8.52
CA CYS A 160 -9.12 -4.69 9.57
C CYS A 160 -9.07 -5.56 10.83
N LEU A 161 -9.10 -6.88 10.69
CA LEU A 161 -8.96 -7.82 11.82
C LEU A 161 -7.61 -7.70 12.50
N LEU A 162 -6.52 -7.61 11.73
CA LEU A 162 -5.16 -7.40 12.25
C LEU A 162 -5.07 -6.08 13.03
N LEU A 163 -5.64 -5.01 12.48
CA LEU A 163 -5.69 -3.70 13.13
C LEU A 163 -6.50 -3.74 14.43
N ALA A 164 -7.68 -4.34 14.43
CA ALA A 164 -8.53 -4.45 15.62
C ALA A 164 -7.82 -5.24 16.72
N PHE A 165 -7.23 -6.39 16.36
CA PHE A 165 -6.51 -7.23 17.32
C PHE A 165 -5.30 -6.52 17.94
N LEU A 166 -4.44 -5.90 17.12
CA LEU A 166 -3.31 -5.10 17.63
C LEU A 166 -3.78 -3.88 18.43
N GLY A 167 -4.89 -3.26 18.02
CA GLY A 167 -5.51 -2.14 18.70
C GLY A 167 -5.97 -2.49 20.12
N MET A 168 -6.48 -3.70 20.35
CA MET A 168 -6.82 -4.18 21.69
C MET A 168 -5.57 -4.36 22.58
N HIS A 169 -4.45 -4.79 22.00
CA HIS A 169 -3.18 -4.99 22.72
C HIS A 169 -2.31 -3.73 22.83
N GLN A 170 -2.79 -2.56 22.40
CA GLN A 170 -2.02 -1.32 22.35
C GLN A 170 -1.53 -0.81 23.71
N VAL A 171 -2.19 -1.19 24.81
CA VAL A 171 -1.82 -0.75 26.19
C VAL A 171 -0.37 -1.12 26.51
N SER A 172 0.11 -2.24 25.99
CA SER A 172 1.49 -2.68 26.19
C SER A 172 2.52 -1.89 25.37
N MET A 173 2.13 -1.00 24.43
CA MET A 173 3.09 -0.37 23.51
C MET A 173 3.80 0.88 24.05
N GLN A 174 5.01 1.14 23.53
CA GLN A 174 5.68 2.43 23.69
C GLN A 174 4.89 3.54 22.98
N ARG A 175 4.92 4.77 23.51
CA ARG A 175 4.13 5.92 22.99
C ARG A 175 4.33 6.18 21.49
N GLY A 176 5.52 5.90 20.95
CA GLY A 176 5.81 6.07 19.52
C GLY A 176 5.09 5.08 18.60
N GLU A 177 4.75 3.89 19.08
CA GLU A 177 4.20 2.81 18.23
C GLU A 177 2.69 2.73 18.28
N LYS A 178 2.09 3.28 19.34
CA LYS A 178 0.66 3.61 19.34
C LYS A 178 0.31 4.52 18.16
N ARG A 179 1.22 5.42 17.77
CA ARG A 179 1.04 6.26 16.58
C ARG A 179 1.00 5.46 15.29
N THR A 180 1.72 4.35 15.19
CA THR A 180 1.66 3.45 14.02
C THR A 180 0.30 2.79 13.89
N ILE A 181 -0.25 2.27 14.99
CA ILE A 181 -1.61 1.70 14.99
C ILE A 181 -2.64 2.78 14.64
N LEU A 182 -2.52 3.98 15.22
CA LEU A 182 -3.39 5.11 14.92
C LEU A 182 -3.31 5.52 13.45
N ALA A 183 -2.10 5.56 12.86
CA ALA A 183 -1.91 5.88 11.44
C ALA A 183 -2.63 4.88 10.54
N VAL A 184 -2.49 3.58 10.84
CA VAL A 184 -3.18 2.54 10.09
C VAL A 184 -4.68 2.64 10.31
N ALA A 185 -5.15 2.90 11.53
CA ALA A 185 -6.57 3.10 11.82
C ALA A 185 -7.19 4.28 11.07
N ILE A 186 -6.47 5.41 10.95
CA ILE A 186 -6.89 6.57 10.16
C ILE A 186 -6.85 6.26 8.67
N SER A 187 -5.88 5.47 8.20
CA SER A 187 -5.70 5.12 6.79
C SER A 187 -6.72 4.08 6.29
N THR A 188 -7.15 3.16 7.15
CA THR A 188 -8.09 2.09 6.81
C THR A 188 -9.42 2.58 6.20
N PRO A 189 -10.15 3.57 6.74
CA PRO A 189 -11.39 4.03 6.11
C PRO A 189 -11.17 4.57 4.69
N PHE A 190 -10.10 5.34 4.48
CA PHE A 190 -9.73 5.85 3.15
C PHE A 190 -9.40 4.70 2.19
N LEU A 191 -8.69 3.66 2.67
CA LEU A 191 -8.41 2.45 1.89
C LEU A 191 -9.71 1.73 1.50
N LEU A 192 -10.69 1.66 2.41
CA LEU A 192 -11.98 1.02 2.12
C LEU A 192 -12.76 1.80 1.07
N VAL A 193 -12.81 3.13 1.13
CA VAL A 193 -13.43 3.97 0.08
C VAL A 193 -12.76 3.71 -1.28
N ARG A 194 -11.42 3.70 -1.30
CA ARG A 194 -10.63 3.40 -2.50
C ARG A 194 -10.92 2.02 -3.09
N LEU A 195 -11.12 1.03 -2.22
CA LEU A 195 -11.43 -0.35 -2.60
C LEU A 195 -12.87 -0.51 -3.08
N ILE A 196 -13.82 0.20 -2.47
CA ILE A 196 -15.21 0.26 -2.94
C ILE A 196 -15.24 0.84 -4.35
N TYR A 197 -14.57 1.96 -4.60
CA TYR A 197 -14.47 2.52 -5.95
C TYR A 197 -13.87 1.52 -6.95
N ALA A 198 -12.80 0.83 -6.58
CA ALA A 198 -12.21 -0.20 -7.42
C ALA A 198 -13.18 -1.36 -7.70
N THR A 199 -13.97 -1.78 -6.71
CA THR A 199 -14.99 -2.83 -6.86
C THR A 199 -16.11 -2.37 -7.80
N LEU A 200 -16.59 -1.13 -7.64
CA LEU A 200 -17.64 -0.58 -8.50
C LEU A 200 -17.21 -0.57 -9.97
N ILE A 201 -15.96 -0.24 -10.29
CA ILE A 201 -15.45 -0.28 -11.67
C ILE A 201 -15.63 -1.65 -12.34
N TRP A 202 -15.47 -2.75 -11.59
CA TRP A 202 -15.43 -4.10 -12.18
C TRP A 202 -16.73 -4.90 -12.04
N PHE A 203 -17.58 -4.53 -11.10
CA PHE A 203 -18.82 -5.24 -10.81
C PHE A 203 -20.06 -4.46 -11.25
N LEU A 204 -19.97 -3.13 -11.37
CA LEU A 204 -21.06 -2.29 -11.82
C LEU A 204 -20.90 -1.97 -13.32
N HIS A 205 -21.95 -2.17 -14.11
CA HIS A 205 -21.96 -1.83 -15.55
C HIS A 205 -22.41 -0.38 -15.78
N ASP A 206 -21.98 0.55 -14.93
CA ASP A 206 -22.34 1.97 -15.02
C ASP A 206 -21.19 2.78 -15.64
N SER A 207 -21.49 3.52 -16.71
CA SER A 207 -20.52 4.37 -17.42
C SER A 207 -19.82 5.41 -16.53
N SER A 208 -20.46 5.81 -15.42
CA SER A 208 -19.90 6.74 -14.43
C SER A 208 -18.69 6.15 -13.69
N PHE A 209 -18.66 4.82 -13.53
CA PHE A 209 -17.61 4.06 -12.84
C PHE A 209 -16.81 3.26 -13.85
N SER A 210 -16.03 3.95 -14.66
CA SER A 210 -15.10 3.30 -15.59
C SER A 210 -13.67 3.80 -15.38
N MET A 211 -12.72 2.90 -15.56
CA MET A 211 -11.28 3.22 -15.49
C MET A 211 -10.88 4.22 -16.59
N ILE A 212 -11.56 4.16 -17.74
CA ILE A 212 -11.34 5.07 -18.86
C ILE A 212 -12.66 5.69 -19.28
N GLY A 213 -12.74 7.01 -19.13
CA GLY A 213 -13.92 7.79 -19.55
C GLY A 213 -14.97 7.98 -18.45
N GLY A 214 -14.72 7.48 -17.24
CA GLY A 214 -15.60 7.65 -16.09
C GLY A 214 -15.59 9.09 -15.56
N ASN A 215 -16.47 9.35 -14.59
CA ASN A 215 -16.55 10.67 -13.98
C ASN A 215 -15.26 10.98 -13.21
N VAL A 216 -14.47 11.92 -13.72
CA VAL A 216 -13.18 12.31 -13.16
C VAL A 216 -13.31 12.86 -11.73
N THR A 217 -14.43 13.47 -11.36
CA THR A 217 -14.67 13.94 -9.98
C THR A 217 -14.88 12.78 -9.02
N ILE A 218 -15.59 11.73 -9.44
CA ILE A 218 -15.75 10.51 -8.63
C ILE A 218 -14.39 9.83 -8.46
N GLN A 219 -13.60 9.74 -9.54
CA GLN A 219 -12.24 9.21 -9.47
C GLN A 219 -11.36 10.03 -8.53
N LEU A 220 -11.40 11.36 -8.59
CA LEU A 220 -10.64 12.23 -7.70
C LEU A 220 -11.01 11.96 -6.23
N VAL A 221 -12.31 12.01 -5.90
CA VAL A 221 -12.78 11.92 -4.51
C VAL A 221 -12.64 10.52 -3.94
N MET A 222 -13.04 9.48 -4.66
CA MET A 222 -13.07 8.11 -4.12
C MET A 222 -11.79 7.32 -4.38
N SER A 223 -10.85 7.85 -5.18
CA SER A 223 -9.58 7.16 -5.47
C SER A 223 -8.37 7.99 -5.11
N VAL A 224 -8.19 9.15 -5.74
CA VAL A 224 -6.91 9.88 -5.68
C VAL A 224 -6.72 10.58 -4.33
N LEU A 225 -7.74 11.27 -3.82
CA LEU A 225 -7.66 11.94 -2.52
C LEU A 225 -7.44 10.95 -1.37
N GLU A 226 -8.08 9.79 -1.44
CA GLU A 226 -7.94 8.70 -0.46
C GLU A 226 -6.48 8.21 -0.39
N GLU A 227 -5.85 8.01 -1.54
CA GLU A 227 -4.46 7.59 -1.62
C GLU A 227 -3.50 8.66 -1.08
N PHE A 228 -3.76 9.94 -1.36
CA PHE A 228 -2.99 11.05 -0.77
C PHE A 228 -3.09 11.06 0.75
N ALA A 229 -4.30 10.94 1.29
CA ALA A 229 -4.53 10.95 2.74
C ALA A 229 -3.75 9.81 3.43
N ILE A 230 -3.76 8.61 2.85
CA ILE A 230 -3.01 7.45 3.36
C ILE A 230 -1.50 7.70 3.31
N VAL A 231 -0.98 8.18 2.18
CA VAL A 231 0.47 8.42 2.01
C VAL A 231 0.95 9.49 2.99
N ILE A 232 0.26 10.62 3.11
CA ILE A 232 0.61 11.71 4.02
C ILE A 232 0.58 11.21 5.47
N THR A 233 -0.46 10.46 5.85
CA THR A 233 -0.58 9.89 7.21
C THR A 233 0.58 8.95 7.52
N CYS A 234 0.92 8.05 6.58
CA CYS A 234 2.02 7.11 6.77
C CYS A 234 3.39 7.81 6.83
N ILE A 235 3.64 8.81 5.98
CA ILE A 235 4.86 9.62 6.01
C ILE A 235 4.97 10.38 7.33
N GLY A 236 3.90 11.05 7.76
CA GLY A 236 3.87 11.82 8.99
C GLY A 236 4.26 10.96 10.19
N VAL A 237 3.70 9.76 10.30
CA VAL A 237 4.11 8.82 11.36
C VAL A 237 5.54 8.33 11.16
N GLY A 238 5.96 8.00 9.94
CA GLY A 238 7.33 7.57 9.62
C GLY A 238 8.43 8.52 10.08
N ILE A 239 8.19 9.83 9.97
CA ILE A 239 9.13 10.86 10.43
C ILE A 239 9.20 10.88 11.97
N THR A 240 8.08 10.63 12.66
CA THR A 240 8.03 10.65 14.13
C THR A 240 8.53 9.36 14.79
N LEU A 241 8.64 8.26 14.04
CA LEU A 241 9.09 6.98 14.58
C LEU A 241 10.58 7.03 14.92
N ARG A 242 10.93 6.50 16.09
CA ARG A 242 12.34 6.36 16.49
C ARG A 242 13.03 5.33 15.61
N VAL A 243 14.27 5.65 15.24
CA VAL A 243 15.22 4.70 14.64
C VAL A 243 15.67 3.78 15.76
N VAL A 244 15.51 2.48 15.60
CA VAL A 244 16.09 1.50 16.54
C VAL A 244 17.60 1.53 16.30
N SER A 245 18.37 2.09 17.24
CA SER A 245 19.81 2.25 17.08
C SER A 245 20.51 0.90 17.01
N LYS A 246 21.57 0.83 16.20
CA LYS A 246 22.43 -0.35 16.06
C LYS A 246 23.11 -0.73 17.39
N GLU A 247 23.20 0.21 18.33
CA GLU A 247 23.83 0.08 19.65
C GLU A 247 23.04 -0.85 20.59
N SER A 248 21.70 -0.83 20.54
CA SER A 248 20.89 -1.84 21.24
C SER A 248 21.08 -3.26 20.70
N ARG A 249 21.70 -3.45 19.52
CA ARG A 249 22.08 -4.79 19.02
C ARG A 249 23.35 -5.29 19.67
N ALA A 250 24.34 -4.42 19.88
CA ALA A 250 25.63 -4.81 20.46
C ALA A 250 25.47 -5.30 21.90
N THR A 251 24.69 -4.60 22.72
CA THR A 251 24.38 -4.99 24.10
C THR A 251 23.50 -6.25 24.18
N GLN A 252 22.73 -6.54 23.13
CA GLN A 252 21.79 -7.66 23.10
C GLN A 252 22.43 -8.96 22.58
N GLU A 253 23.37 -8.87 21.63
CA GLU A 253 24.24 -10.00 21.25
C GLU A 253 25.15 -10.38 22.43
N THR A 254 25.72 -9.41 23.17
CA THR A 254 26.47 -9.74 24.40
C THR A 254 25.61 -10.38 25.48
N HIS A 255 24.36 -9.96 25.67
CA HIS A 255 23.47 -10.58 26.68
C HIS A 255 23.01 -11.98 26.31
N LEU A 256 22.88 -12.31 25.02
CA LEU A 256 22.54 -13.65 24.53
C LEU A 256 23.75 -14.60 24.59
N ASP A 257 24.94 -14.10 24.27
CA ASP A 257 26.18 -14.90 24.36
C ASP A 257 26.50 -15.29 25.81
N VAL A 258 26.24 -14.39 26.78
CA VAL A 258 26.45 -14.64 28.22
C VAL A 258 25.50 -15.71 28.79
N TYR A 259 24.34 -15.95 28.17
CA TYR A 259 23.35 -16.93 28.62
C TYR A 259 23.34 -18.23 27.82
N SER A 260 24.30 -18.46 26.92
CA SER A 260 24.51 -19.77 26.31
C SER A 260 25.16 -20.69 27.36
N PRO A 261 24.45 -21.68 27.96
CA PRO A 261 25.16 -22.68 28.74
C PRO A 261 26.12 -23.39 27.80
N GLN A 262 27.41 -23.37 28.14
CA GLN A 262 28.41 -24.19 27.48
C GLN A 262 28.04 -25.66 27.70
N HIS A 263 27.24 -26.24 26.80
CA HIS A 263 27.17 -27.68 26.64
C HIS A 263 28.46 -28.14 25.95
N LYS A 264 29.53 -28.20 26.74
CA LYS A 264 30.69 -29.05 26.51
C LYS A 264 30.47 -30.34 27.28
N SER A 265 30.09 -31.40 26.57
CA SER A 265 30.72 -32.73 26.58
C SER A 265 29.90 -33.65 25.70
#